data_AF-A0A9X5MMB0-F1
#
_entry.id   AF-A0A9X5MMB0-F1
#
_cell.length_a   1.000
_cell.length_b   1.000
_cell.length_c   1.000
_cell.angle_alpha   90.00
_cell.angle_beta   90.00
_cell.angle_gamma   90.00
#
_symmetry.space_group_name_H-M   'P 1'
#
loop_
_entity.id
_entity.type
_entity.pdbx_description
1 polymer ?
#
loop_
_entity_poly.entity_id
_entity_poly.type
_entity_poly.pdbx_seq_one_letter_code
_entity_poly.pdbx_strand_id
1 'polypeptide(L)'
;MNGLIVIDGFQVRRDVAGRYCLNDLHRVSGGEKRHQPSNWSSLAQTKELIDEISTAPEITGAPIMTVAGGYNQGTYVCKELVYAYAMWISASFHLKVIRTFDALVTQQHQEKLSDKVQAGVILLESMSKSLNFSNSSKLGAYQKLQAMAGLPELAPVYAIDAPSGSMDGSSRPTVALSTLIKKHNLPISAPQAFKRLAELGIVERLSRPSTKTANKTKEFWSVTARGCQFGKNMTSPNNPRETQPHFFESKTDELIRMVMLNKRVSA
;
A
#
# COMPACT_ATOMS: atom_id res chain seq x y z
N MET A 1 -21.85 -4.14 -3.47
CA MET A 1 -22.78 -5.29 -3.41
C MET A 1 -23.02 -5.61 -1.95
N ASN A 2 -24.25 -5.47 -1.46
CA ASN A 2 -24.56 -5.82 -0.07
C ASN A 2 -24.50 -7.34 0.06
N GLY A 3 -23.67 -7.84 0.99
CA GLY A 3 -23.46 -9.27 1.21
C GLY A 3 -24.78 -10.01 1.35
N LEU A 4 -25.02 -10.94 0.43
CA LEU A 4 -26.18 -11.83 0.44
C LEU A 4 -25.99 -12.87 1.52
N ILE A 5 -26.98 -13.02 2.41
CA ILE A 5 -26.98 -14.11 3.38
C ILE A 5 -27.72 -15.29 2.77
N VAL A 6 -27.03 -16.42 2.67
CA VAL A 6 -27.60 -17.69 2.21
C VAL A 6 -27.50 -18.70 3.35
N ILE A 7 -28.63 -19.25 3.78
CA ILE A 7 -28.71 -20.28 4.81
C ILE A 7 -29.38 -21.50 4.17
N ASP A 8 -28.68 -22.64 4.15
CA ASP A 8 -29.13 -23.87 3.47
C ASP A 8 -29.56 -23.67 2.00
N GLY A 9 -28.89 -22.78 1.27
CA GLY A 9 -29.22 -22.47 -0.13
C GLY A 9 -30.39 -21.49 -0.30
N PHE A 10 -31.02 -21.05 0.79
CA PHE A 10 -32.07 -20.04 0.77
C PHE A 10 -31.50 -18.65 1.05
N GLN A 11 -31.80 -17.72 0.16
CA GLN A 11 -31.42 -16.32 0.31
C GLN A 11 -32.34 -15.63 1.32
N VAL A 12 -31.74 -15.00 2.34
CA VAL A 12 -32.44 -14.12 3.28
C VAL A 12 -32.40 -12.70 2.74
N ARG A 13 -33.57 -12.10 2.52
CA ARG A 13 -33.66 -10.72 2.01
C ARG A 13 -33.20 -9.73 3.06
N ARG A 14 -32.59 -8.64 2.58
CA ARG A 14 -32.16 -7.50 3.38
C ARG A 14 -32.77 -6.22 2.83
N ASP A 15 -33.23 -5.34 3.70
CA ASP A 15 -33.76 -4.04 3.29
C ASP A 15 -32.65 -2.98 3.16
N VAL A 16 -33.05 -1.76 2.76
CA VAL A 16 -32.12 -0.63 2.56
C VAL A 16 -31.47 -0.15 3.85
N ALA A 17 -32.11 -0.38 5.00
CA ALA A 17 -31.55 -0.08 6.32
C ALA A 17 -30.64 -1.20 6.84
N GLY A 18 -30.48 -2.29 6.08
CA GLY A 18 -29.63 -3.38 6.45
C GLY A 18 -30.24 -4.40 7.41
N ARG A 19 -31.57 -4.47 7.52
CA ARG A 19 -32.32 -5.44 8.33
C ARG A 19 -32.67 -6.70 7.53
N TYR A 20 -32.74 -7.85 8.19
CA TYR A 20 -32.97 -9.16 7.59
C TYR A 20 -34.44 -9.61 7.73
N CYS A 21 -34.98 -10.26 6.71
CA CYS A 21 -36.36 -10.72 6.69
C CYS A 21 -36.57 -11.99 7.53
N LEU A 22 -37.29 -11.88 8.66
CA LEU A 22 -37.65 -13.02 9.51
C LEU A 22 -38.57 -14.01 8.81
N ASN A 23 -39.41 -13.58 7.88
CA ASN A 23 -40.28 -14.50 7.13
C ASN A 23 -39.47 -15.45 6.25
N ASP A 24 -38.33 -14.98 5.72
CA ASP A 24 -37.43 -15.82 4.96
C ASP A 24 -36.74 -16.82 5.91
N LEU A 25 -36.21 -16.36 7.05
CA LEU A 25 -35.64 -17.26 8.08
C LEU A 25 -36.64 -18.29 8.60
N HIS A 26 -37.89 -17.89 8.81
CA HIS A 26 -38.97 -18.78 9.24
C HIS A 26 -39.15 -19.92 8.23
N ARG A 27 -39.15 -19.60 6.94
CA ARG A 27 -39.20 -20.59 5.86
C ARG A 27 -37.99 -21.52 5.88
N VAL A 28 -36.78 -20.98 6.04
CA VAL A 28 -35.55 -21.79 6.14
C VAL A 28 -35.60 -22.74 7.34
N SER A 29 -36.19 -22.30 8.46
CA SER A 29 -36.29 -23.09 9.69
C SER A 29 -37.35 -24.21 9.66
N GLY A 30 -38.12 -24.34 8.57
CA GLY A 30 -39.17 -25.36 8.42
C GLY A 30 -40.61 -24.83 8.49
N GLY A 31 -40.82 -23.53 8.71
CA GLY A 31 -42.12 -22.87 8.51
C GLY A 31 -43.22 -23.26 9.52
N GLU A 32 -42.86 -23.84 10.67
CA GLU A 32 -43.85 -24.27 11.66
C GLU A 32 -44.69 -23.10 12.19
N LYS A 33 -46.01 -23.31 12.35
CA LYS A 33 -46.93 -22.24 12.78
C LYS A 33 -46.57 -21.64 14.14
N ARG A 34 -46.06 -22.45 15.08
CA ARG A 34 -45.62 -21.96 16.40
C ARG A 34 -44.48 -20.95 16.30
N HIS A 35 -43.62 -21.07 15.29
CA HIS A 35 -42.45 -20.23 15.09
C HIS A 35 -42.70 -18.99 14.23
N GLN A 36 -43.95 -18.61 13.96
CA GLN A 36 -44.21 -17.43 13.13
C GLN A 36 -43.59 -16.15 13.73
N PRO A 37 -43.02 -15.26 12.89
CA PRO A 37 -42.43 -14.01 13.36
C PRO A 37 -43.38 -13.14 14.20
N SER A 38 -44.67 -13.12 13.88
CA SER A 38 -45.72 -12.41 14.63
C SER A 38 -45.89 -12.91 16.07
N ASN A 39 -45.80 -14.23 16.28
CA ASN A 39 -45.85 -14.83 17.61
C ASN A 39 -44.63 -14.40 18.42
N TRP A 40 -43.44 -14.47 17.81
CA TRP A 40 -42.18 -14.12 18.44
C TRP A 40 -42.10 -12.64 18.83
N SER A 41 -42.50 -11.74 17.94
CA SER A 41 -42.51 -10.29 18.21
C SER A 41 -43.52 -9.88 19.28
N SER A 42 -44.48 -10.75 19.59
CA SER A 42 -45.50 -10.49 20.62
C SER A 42 -45.02 -10.85 22.03
N LEU A 43 -43.95 -11.65 22.15
CA LEU A 43 -43.39 -12.08 23.45
C LEU A 43 -42.86 -10.88 24.25
N ALA A 44 -43.08 -10.88 25.57
CA ALA A 44 -42.61 -9.83 26.46
C ALA A 44 -41.08 -9.65 26.39
N GLN A 45 -40.33 -10.75 26.50
CA GLN A 45 -38.86 -10.73 26.39
C GLN A 45 -38.36 -10.14 25.07
N THR A 46 -39.05 -10.41 23.96
CA THR A 46 -38.67 -9.85 22.65
C THR A 46 -38.89 -8.35 22.60
N LYS A 47 -39.99 -7.85 23.19
CA LYS A 47 -40.27 -6.41 23.26
C LYS A 47 -39.24 -5.69 24.13
N GLU A 48 -38.93 -6.25 25.30
CA GLU A 48 -37.86 -5.74 26.18
C GLU A 48 -36.52 -5.68 25.45
N LEU A 49 -36.16 -6.72 24.68
CA LEU A 49 -34.95 -6.73 23.88
C LEU A 49 -34.98 -5.66 22.77
N ILE A 50 -36.11 -5.47 22.10
CA ILE A 50 -36.27 -4.42 21.08
C ILE A 50 -36.10 -3.03 21.70
N ASP A 51 -36.66 -2.79 22.89
CA ASP A 51 -36.55 -1.52 23.60
C ASP A 51 -35.09 -1.25 23.99
N GLU A 52 -34.39 -2.25 24.55
CA GLU A 52 -32.97 -2.15 24.89
C GLU A 52 -32.13 -1.78 23.65
N ILE A 53 -32.31 -2.52 22.55
CA ILE A 53 -31.63 -2.30 21.26
C ILE A 53 -31.95 -0.90 20.71
N SER A 54 -33.17 -0.38 20.90
CA SER A 54 -33.56 0.95 20.44
C SER A 54 -32.88 2.08 21.21
N THR A 55 -32.47 1.84 22.45
CA THR A 55 -31.72 2.81 23.26
C THR A 55 -30.22 2.77 23.02
N ALA A 56 -29.71 1.72 22.38
CA ALA A 56 -28.29 1.54 22.13
C ALA A 56 -27.77 2.52 21.06
N PRO A 57 -26.70 3.30 21.35
CA PRO A 57 -26.17 4.31 20.41
C PRO A 57 -25.48 3.71 19.18
N GLU A 58 -25.14 2.42 19.20
CA GLU A 58 -24.43 1.73 18.12
C GLU A 58 -25.35 1.33 16.95
N ILE A 59 -26.68 1.39 17.13
CA ILE A 59 -27.65 0.92 16.15
C ILE A 59 -28.29 2.11 15.44
N THR A 60 -27.87 2.33 14.19
CA THR A 60 -28.46 3.36 13.34
C THR A 60 -29.77 2.87 12.72
N GLY A 61 -30.90 3.32 13.27
CA GLY A 61 -32.24 3.11 12.70
C GLY A 61 -33.15 2.18 13.51
N ALA A 62 -34.40 2.03 13.08
CA ALA A 62 -35.38 1.21 13.81
C ALA A 62 -35.01 -0.28 13.76
N PRO A 63 -34.91 -0.98 14.91
CA PRO A 63 -34.41 -2.36 14.96
C PRO A 63 -35.35 -3.40 14.37
N ILE A 64 -36.65 -3.08 14.29
CA ILE A 64 -37.69 -3.89 13.66
C ILE A 64 -38.53 -3.02 12.71
N MET A 65 -38.94 -3.59 11.59
CA MET A 65 -39.83 -2.96 10.62
C MET A 65 -40.72 -4.02 9.97
N THR A 66 -42.03 -3.79 9.97
CA THR A 66 -42.97 -4.68 9.29
C THR A 66 -43.44 -4.04 8.00
N VAL A 67 -43.24 -4.74 6.89
CA VAL A 67 -43.73 -4.32 5.57
C VAL A 67 -44.99 -5.15 5.25
N ALA A 68 -46.12 -4.46 5.10
CA ALA A 68 -47.39 -5.07 4.74
C ALA A 68 -47.64 -4.96 3.22
N GLY A 69 -48.00 -6.08 2.59
CA GLY A 69 -48.34 -6.13 1.17
C GLY A 69 -47.15 -6.08 0.21
N GLY A 70 -47.39 -6.51 -1.04
CA GLY A 70 -46.39 -6.53 -2.10
C GLY A 70 -45.35 -7.64 -1.98
N TYR A 71 -44.37 -7.63 -2.90
CA TYR A 71 -43.33 -8.66 -2.99
C TYR A 71 -42.39 -8.67 -1.78
N ASN A 72 -42.13 -7.49 -1.19
CA ASN A 72 -41.23 -7.30 -0.06
C ASN A 72 -41.93 -7.39 1.30
N GLN A 73 -43.10 -8.03 1.37
CA GLN A 73 -43.79 -8.19 2.65
C GLN A 73 -42.99 -9.07 3.62
N GLY A 74 -43.10 -8.74 4.91
CA GLY A 74 -42.49 -9.48 6.00
C GLY A 74 -42.02 -8.58 7.14
N THR A 75 -41.56 -9.23 8.21
CA THR A 75 -40.94 -8.56 9.36
C THR A 75 -39.43 -8.54 9.16
N TYR A 76 -38.84 -7.36 9.13
CA TYR A 76 -37.41 -7.12 8.96
C TYR A 76 -36.79 -6.68 10.28
N VAL A 77 -35.68 -7.30 10.67
CA VAL A 77 -35.03 -7.04 11.96
C VAL A 77 -33.51 -6.88 11.85
N CYS A 78 -32.91 -6.20 12.82
CA CYS A 78 -31.45 -6.10 12.95
C CYS A 78 -30.80 -7.46 13.28
N LYS A 79 -29.47 -7.51 13.21
CA LYS A 79 -28.68 -8.75 13.33
C LYS A 79 -28.89 -9.45 14.68
N GLU A 80 -28.99 -8.67 15.75
CA GLU A 80 -29.17 -9.13 17.13
C GLU A 80 -30.51 -9.87 17.30
N LEU A 81 -31.57 -9.30 16.72
CA LEU A 81 -32.90 -9.90 16.70
C LEU A 81 -32.98 -11.15 15.81
N VAL A 82 -32.15 -11.25 14.76
CA VAL A 82 -32.00 -12.50 13.99
C VAL A 82 -31.47 -13.62 14.89
N TYR A 83 -30.45 -13.35 15.72
CA TYR A 83 -29.92 -14.35 16.65
C TYR A 83 -30.94 -14.75 17.70
N ALA A 84 -31.63 -13.77 18.31
CA ALA A 84 -32.66 -14.04 19.30
C ALA A 84 -33.83 -14.87 18.73
N TYR A 85 -34.27 -14.57 17.49
CA TYR A 85 -35.28 -15.36 16.81
C TYR A 85 -34.80 -16.79 16.51
N ALA A 86 -33.57 -16.94 16.02
CA ALA A 86 -33.01 -18.26 15.73
C ALA A 86 -32.84 -19.12 17.00
N MET A 87 -32.42 -18.50 18.11
CA MET A 87 -32.33 -19.12 19.43
C MET A 87 -33.69 -19.65 19.91
N TRP A 88 -34.75 -18.86 19.70
CA TRP A 88 -36.10 -19.24 20.08
C TRP A 88 -36.67 -20.40 19.25
N ILE A 89 -36.31 -20.49 17.96
CA ILE A 89 -36.74 -21.59 17.07
C ILE A 89 -36.16 -22.93 17.54
N SER A 90 -34.83 -23.05 17.60
CA SER A 90 -34.15 -24.25 18.10
C SER A 90 -32.65 -24.01 18.25
N ALA A 91 -32.00 -24.74 19.16
CA ALA A 91 -30.55 -24.70 19.33
C ALA A 91 -29.79 -25.06 18.04
N SER A 92 -30.29 -26.03 17.27
CA SER A 92 -29.67 -26.47 16.00
C SER A 92 -29.68 -25.36 14.93
N PHE A 93 -30.81 -24.66 14.80
CA PHE A 93 -30.96 -23.56 13.86
C PHE A 93 -30.16 -22.34 14.30
N HIS A 94 -30.16 -22.03 15.60
CA HIS A 94 -29.36 -20.96 16.18
C HIS A 94 -27.86 -21.11 15.87
N LEU A 95 -27.30 -22.31 16.11
CA LEU A 95 -25.88 -22.58 15.82
C LEU A 95 -25.57 -22.42 14.33
N LYS A 96 -26.51 -22.82 13.46
CA LYS A 96 -26.36 -22.65 12.01
C LYS A 96 -26.31 -21.17 11.65
N VAL A 97 -27.22 -20.36 12.15
CA VAL A 97 -27.25 -18.91 11.93
C VAL A 97 -25.94 -18.27 12.39
N ILE A 98 -25.46 -18.57 13.60
CA ILE A 98 -24.16 -18.07 14.08
C ILE A 98 -23.04 -18.38 13.08
N ARG A 99 -22.87 -19.65 12.71
CA ARG A 99 -21.81 -20.09 11.79
C ARG A 99 -21.91 -19.41 10.42
N THR A 100 -23.12 -19.22 9.89
CA THR A 100 -23.31 -18.54 8.60
C THR A 100 -22.91 -17.07 8.67
N PHE A 101 -23.27 -16.36 9.73
CA PHE A 101 -22.88 -14.97 9.91
C PHE A 101 -21.37 -14.82 10.15
N ASP A 102 -20.76 -15.71 10.95
CA ASP A 102 -19.32 -15.69 11.20
C ASP A 102 -18.51 -15.97 9.93
N ALA A 103 -18.95 -16.93 9.11
CA ALA A 103 -18.33 -17.23 7.82
C ALA A 103 -18.40 -16.02 6.88
N LEU A 104 -19.53 -15.33 6.82
CA LEU A 104 -19.70 -14.12 6.00
C LEU A 104 -18.80 -12.97 6.46
N VAL A 105 -18.69 -12.74 7.77
CA VAL A 105 -17.80 -11.71 8.32
C VAL A 105 -16.35 -12.03 8.00
N THR A 106 -15.96 -13.30 8.14
CA THR A 106 -14.61 -13.77 7.81
C THR A 106 -14.30 -13.59 6.33
N GLN A 107 -15.23 -13.98 5.45
CA GLN A 107 -15.08 -13.81 4.01
C GLN A 107 -14.96 -12.33 3.62
N GLN A 108 -15.83 -11.46 4.15
CA GLN A 108 -15.75 -10.01 3.88
C GLN A 108 -14.43 -9.41 4.38
N HIS A 109 -13.88 -9.90 5.50
CA HIS A 109 -12.58 -9.47 5.98
C HIS A 109 -11.46 -9.87 5.04
N GLN A 110 -11.47 -11.11 4.54
CA GLN A 110 -10.51 -11.63 3.56
C GLN A 110 -10.58 -10.86 2.23
N GLU A 111 -11.79 -10.59 1.72
CA GLU A 111 -12.00 -9.79 0.50
C GLU A 111 -11.43 -8.37 0.67
N LYS A 112 -11.74 -7.69 1.79
CA LYS A 112 -11.19 -6.36 2.08
C LYS A 112 -9.66 -6.36 2.21
N LEU A 113 -9.08 -7.42 2.77
CA LEU A 113 -7.62 -7.56 2.84
C LEU A 113 -7.04 -7.72 1.43
N SER A 114 -7.63 -8.57 0.59
CA SER A 114 -7.23 -8.74 -0.81
C SER A 114 -7.29 -7.43 -1.59
N ASP A 115 -8.38 -6.67 -1.47
CA ASP A 115 -8.54 -5.36 -2.13
C ASP A 115 -7.46 -4.36 -1.70
N LYS A 116 -7.15 -4.32 -0.39
CA LYS A 116 -6.08 -3.46 0.15
C LYS A 116 -4.71 -3.85 -0.37
N VAL A 117 -4.41 -5.15 -0.44
CA VAL A 117 -3.15 -5.66 -0.97
C VAL A 117 -3.03 -5.34 -2.46
N GLN A 118 -4.09 -5.58 -3.25
CA GLN A 118 -4.12 -5.23 -4.68
C GLN A 118 -3.94 -3.73 -4.91
N ALA A 119 -4.67 -2.88 -4.18
CA ALA A 119 -4.50 -1.44 -4.25
C ALA A 119 -3.08 -1.01 -3.87
N GLY A 120 -2.50 -1.65 -2.84
CA GLY A 120 -1.12 -1.43 -2.43
C GLY A 120 -0.10 -1.80 -3.52
N VAL A 121 -0.29 -2.92 -4.21
CA VAL A 121 0.55 -3.33 -5.35
C VAL A 121 0.46 -2.33 -6.50
N ILE A 122 -0.75 -1.91 -6.88
CA ILE A 122 -0.97 -0.93 -7.96
C ILE A 122 -0.33 0.40 -7.61
N LEU A 123 -0.52 0.87 -6.37
CA LEU A 123 0.09 2.11 -5.88
C LEU A 123 1.62 2.00 -5.89
N LEU A 124 2.17 0.88 -5.42
CA LEU A 124 3.62 0.66 -5.43
C LEU A 124 4.17 0.65 -6.87
N GLU A 125 3.50 -0.03 -7.80
CA GLU A 125 3.93 -0.05 -9.20
C GLU A 125 3.90 1.35 -9.83
N SER A 126 2.82 2.11 -9.59
CA SER A 126 2.65 3.48 -10.07
C SER A 126 3.70 4.43 -9.48
N MET A 127 3.89 4.40 -8.16
CA MET A 127 4.89 5.22 -7.46
C MET A 127 6.31 4.84 -7.88
N SER A 128 6.59 3.55 -8.02
CA SER A 128 7.90 3.07 -8.46
C SER A 128 8.26 3.61 -9.86
N LYS A 129 7.29 3.69 -10.78
CA LYS A 129 7.52 4.21 -12.15
C LYS A 129 7.56 5.73 -12.18
N SER A 130 6.64 6.40 -11.50
CA SER A 130 6.51 7.87 -11.53
C SER A 130 7.58 8.61 -10.73
N LEU A 131 8.01 8.03 -9.60
CA LEU A 131 9.00 8.62 -8.69
C LEU A 131 10.38 7.98 -8.82
N ASN A 132 10.56 7.05 -9.76
CA ASN A 132 11.81 6.35 -10.05
C ASN A 132 12.48 5.76 -8.78
N PHE A 133 11.74 4.93 -8.04
CA PHE A 133 12.24 4.34 -6.79
C PHE A 133 13.54 3.56 -7.00
N SER A 134 14.47 3.69 -6.04
CA SER A 134 15.64 2.81 -5.93
C SER A 134 15.22 1.37 -5.62
N ASN A 135 16.08 0.38 -5.88
CA ASN A 135 15.79 -1.02 -5.59
C ASN A 135 15.59 -1.27 -4.09
N SER A 136 16.30 -0.57 -3.22
CA SER A 136 16.12 -0.56 -1.76
C SER A 136 14.76 -0.02 -1.34
N SER A 137 14.28 1.03 -2.02
CA SER A 137 12.96 1.61 -1.76
C SER A 137 11.85 0.68 -2.24
N LYS A 138 12.02 0.02 -3.40
CA LYS A 138 11.10 -1.04 -3.88
C LYS A 138 11.08 -2.22 -2.92
N LEU A 139 12.26 -2.69 -2.49
CA LEU A 139 12.39 -3.81 -1.55
C LEU A 139 11.68 -3.53 -0.23
N GLY A 140 11.94 -2.37 0.38
CA GLY A 140 11.29 -1.98 1.62
C GLY A 140 9.77 -1.86 1.47
N ALA A 141 9.29 -1.44 0.30
CA ALA A 141 7.85 -1.42 0.02
C ALA A 141 7.27 -2.83 -0.17
N TYR A 142 7.98 -3.75 -0.85
CA TYR A 142 7.57 -5.15 -0.96
C TYR A 142 7.52 -5.84 0.40
N GLN A 143 8.51 -5.65 1.26
CA GLN A 143 8.52 -6.18 2.63
C GLN A 143 7.31 -5.69 3.44
N LYS A 144 6.96 -4.40 3.33
CA LYS A 144 5.77 -3.83 3.98
C LYS A 144 4.47 -4.41 3.43
N LEU A 145 4.39 -4.64 2.11
CA LEU A 145 3.22 -5.30 1.50
C LEU A 145 3.10 -6.76 1.93
N GLN A 146 4.22 -7.49 2.03
CA GLN A 146 4.23 -8.87 2.54
C GLN A 146 3.73 -8.94 3.98
N ALA A 147 4.23 -8.05 4.84
CA ALA A 147 3.78 -7.95 6.23
C ALA A 147 2.28 -7.62 6.32
N MET A 148 1.77 -6.70 5.49
CA MET A 148 0.34 -6.38 5.42
C MET A 148 -0.50 -7.59 4.96
N ALA A 149 -0.02 -8.32 3.96
CA ALA A 149 -0.70 -9.47 3.39
C ALA A 149 -0.61 -10.73 4.27
N GLY A 150 0.16 -10.71 5.36
CA GLY A 150 0.45 -11.89 6.17
C GLY A 150 1.25 -12.96 5.42
N LEU A 151 1.99 -12.56 4.39
CA LEU A 151 2.85 -13.45 3.61
C LEU A 151 4.18 -13.68 4.33
N PRO A 152 4.81 -14.86 4.16
CA PRO A 152 6.15 -15.08 4.68
C PRO A 152 7.15 -14.06 4.08
N GLU A 153 8.27 -13.86 4.76
CA GLU A 153 9.37 -13.03 4.28
C GLU A 153 10.04 -13.67 3.06
N LEU A 154 9.47 -13.45 1.87
CA LEU A 154 10.03 -13.96 0.60
C LEU A 154 11.05 -13.00 0.01
N ALA A 155 11.06 -11.74 0.45
CA ALA A 155 11.94 -10.71 -0.08
C ALA A 155 13.33 -10.80 0.59
N PRO A 156 14.43 -10.53 -0.15
CA PRO A 156 15.76 -10.51 0.45
C PRO A 156 15.87 -9.41 1.52
N VAL A 157 16.84 -9.56 2.43
CA VAL A 157 17.03 -8.61 3.55
C VAL A 157 17.54 -7.24 3.05
N TYR A 158 18.29 -7.20 1.96
CA TYR A 158 18.83 -5.97 1.38
C TYR A 158 18.74 -5.98 -0.15
N ALA A 159 18.67 -4.80 -0.74
CA ALA A 159 18.71 -4.60 -2.19
C ALA A 159 19.97 -3.84 -2.59
N ILE A 160 20.40 -4.07 -3.82
CA ILE A 160 21.54 -3.40 -4.43
C ILE A 160 21.00 -2.29 -5.34
N ASP A 161 21.33 -1.04 -5.02
CA ASP A 161 20.89 0.16 -5.76
C ASP A 161 21.87 0.49 -6.89
N ALA A 162 22.00 -0.42 -7.85
CA ALA A 162 22.88 -0.25 -9.00
C ALA A 162 22.05 0.10 -10.25
N PRO A 163 22.52 1.02 -11.14
CA PRO A 163 21.85 1.29 -12.41
C PRO A 163 21.75 0.01 -13.24
N SER A 164 20.59 -0.21 -13.86
CA SER A 164 20.36 -1.28 -14.83
C SER A 164 21.33 -1.12 -16.01
N GLY A 165 22.41 -1.91 -15.99
CA GLY A 165 23.54 -1.80 -16.92
C GLY A 165 24.91 -1.95 -16.25
N SER A 166 24.98 -1.89 -14.93
CA SER A 166 26.17 -2.31 -14.19
C SER A 166 26.03 -3.78 -13.80
N MET A 167 26.89 -4.65 -14.34
CA MET A 167 27.02 -6.05 -13.90
C MET A 167 27.58 -6.15 -12.46
N ASP A 168 27.72 -5.03 -11.75
CA ASP A 168 28.52 -4.88 -10.54
C ASP A 168 27.86 -3.88 -9.57
N GLY A 169 27.46 -4.39 -8.41
CA GLY A 169 26.56 -3.74 -7.46
C GLY A 169 27.03 -2.44 -6.77
N SER A 170 26.05 -1.74 -6.18
CA SER A 170 26.14 -0.43 -5.49
C SER A 170 26.88 -0.43 -4.15
N SER A 171 27.38 -1.59 -3.70
CA SER A 171 28.13 -1.75 -2.45
C SER A 171 29.61 -1.39 -2.60
N ARG A 172 30.03 -0.92 -3.78
CA ARG A 172 31.41 -0.50 -4.00
C ARG A 172 31.67 0.82 -3.27
N PRO A 173 32.78 0.94 -2.52
CA PRO A 173 33.15 2.19 -1.86
C PRO A 173 33.22 3.30 -2.91
N THR A 174 32.64 4.45 -2.58
CA THR A 174 32.62 5.62 -3.46
C THR A 174 33.32 6.80 -2.82
N VAL A 175 34.11 7.52 -3.61
CA VAL A 175 34.97 8.60 -3.14
C VAL A 175 34.72 9.86 -3.97
N ALA A 176 34.78 11.02 -3.33
CA ALA A 176 34.70 12.31 -4.02
C ALA A 176 35.92 12.50 -4.95
N LEU A 177 35.71 13.11 -6.12
CA LEU A 177 36.78 13.31 -7.11
C LEU A 177 37.99 14.07 -6.55
N SER A 178 37.76 15.05 -5.68
CA SER A 178 38.82 15.79 -5.00
C SER A 178 39.70 14.92 -4.11
N THR A 179 39.10 13.95 -3.41
CA THR A 179 39.83 12.98 -2.59
C THR A 179 40.61 12.01 -3.46
N LEU A 180 40.04 11.58 -4.59
CA LEU A 180 40.72 10.71 -5.57
C LEU A 180 41.96 11.41 -6.16
N ILE A 181 41.83 12.68 -6.56
CA ILE A 181 42.94 13.51 -7.06
C ILE A 181 44.07 13.60 -6.04
N LYS A 182 43.74 13.85 -4.76
CA LYS A 182 44.72 13.92 -3.67
C LYS A 182 45.38 12.57 -3.40
N LYS A 183 44.58 11.50 -3.30
CA LYS A 183 45.07 10.15 -3.00
C LYS A 183 46.03 9.62 -4.07
N HIS A 184 45.78 9.96 -5.34
CA HIS A 184 46.62 9.54 -6.48
C HIS A 184 47.64 10.59 -6.93
N ASN A 185 47.83 11.69 -6.18
CA ASN A 185 48.76 12.78 -6.51
C ASN A 185 48.66 13.28 -7.97
N LEU A 186 47.43 13.43 -8.46
CA LEU A 186 47.20 13.80 -9.85
C LEU A 186 47.52 15.29 -10.08
N PRO A 187 48.25 15.64 -11.17
CA PRO A 187 48.59 17.03 -11.49
C PRO A 187 47.41 17.79 -12.14
N ILE A 188 46.22 17.69 -11.56
CA ILE A 188 45.01 18.37 -12.04
C ILE A 188 44.16 18.83 -10.87
N SER A 189 43.53 20.01 -10.99
CA SER A 189 42.58 20.49 -9.98
C SER A 189 41.21 19.85 -10.16
N ALA A 190 40.44 19.72 -9.06
CA ALA A 190 39.09 19.16 -9.11
C ALA A 190 38.15 19.87 -10.12
N PRO A 191 38.14 21.22 -10.24
CA PRO A 191 37.35 21.90 -11.27
C PRO A 191 37.76 21.55 -12.70
N GLN A 192 39.07 21.44 -12.97
CA GLN A 192 39.56 21.06 -14.29
C GLN A 192 39.20 19.60 -14.62
N ALA A 193 39.28 18.71 -13.64
CA ALA A 193 38.88 17.32 -13.80
C ALA A 193 37.38 17.18 -14.09
N PHE A 194 36.51 17.90 -13.36
CA PHE A 194 35.07 17.93 -13.64
C PHE A 194 34.77 18.49 -15.03
N LYS A 195 35.48 19.53 -15.48
CA LYS A 195 35.31 20.06 -16.84
C LYS A 195 35.64 19.01 -17.92
N ARG A 196 36.75 18.28 -17.76
CA ARG A 196 37.11 17.17 -18.68
C ARG A 196 36.09 16.05 -18.67
N LEU A 197 35.59 15.68 -17.49
CA LEU A 197 34.53 14.67 -17.38
C LEU A 197 33.21 15.16 -18.01
N ALA A 198 32.94 16.46 -17.99
CA ALA A 198 31.78 17.05 -18.65
C ALA A 198 31.89 17.00 -20.18
N GLU A 199 33.08 17.28 -20.72
CA GLU A 199 33.36 17.13 -22.15
C GLU A 199 33.19 15.68 -22.65
N LEU A 200 33.42 14.70 -21.78
CA LEU A 200 33.19 13.28 -22.04
C LEU A 200 31.73 12.84 -21.81
N GLY A 201 30.86 13.75 -21.36
CA GLY A 201 29.45 13.46 -21.06
C GLY A 201 29.24 12.60 -19.82
N ILE A 202 30.22 12.50 -18.92
CA ILE A 202 30.14 11.72 -17.67
C ILE A 202 29.45 12.53 -16.57
N VAL A 203 29.70 13.84 -16.53
CA VAL A 203 29.03 14.77 -15.61
C VAL A 203 28.41 15.94 -16.38
N GLU A 204 27.43 16.59 -15.79
CA GLU A 204 26.79 17.79 -16.32
C GLU A 204 26.65 18.85 -15.23
N ARG A 205 26.47 20.10 -15.65
CA ARG A 205 26.32 21.24 -14.75
C ARG A 205 24.84 21.60 -14.66
N LEU A 206 24.25 21.43 -13.48
CA LEU A 206 22.87 21.81 -13.18
C LEU A 206 22.86 23.11 -12.39
N SER A 207 21.71 23.78 -12.38
CA SER A 207 21.54 25.03 -11.63
C SER A 207 20.28 25.01 -10.78
N ARG A 208 20.33 25.74 -9.66
CA ARG A 208 19.15 25.98 -8.81
C ARG A 208 19.06 27.45 -8.39
N PRO A 209 17.86 27.95 -8.04
CA PRO A 209 17.73 29.26 -7.40
C PRO A 209 18.45 29.30 -6.04
N SER A 210 19.07 30.43 -5.72
CA SER A 210 19.71 30.68 -4.44
C SER A 210 18.66 30.95 -3.36
N THR A 211 18.80 30.30 -2.21
CA THR A 211 17.94 30.55 -1.04
C THR A 211 18.24 31.87 -0.33
N LYS A 212 19.42 32.47 -0.56
CA LYS A 212 19.86 33.71 0.11
C LYS A 212 19.66 34.99 -0.70
N THR A 213 19.50 34.87 -2.01
CA THR A 213 19.44 36.03 -2.91
C THR A 213 18.48 35.72 -4.04
N ALA A 214 17.33 36.39 -4.05
CA ALA A 214 16.42 36.33 -5.18
C ALA A 214 17.16 36.76 -6.47
N ASN A 215 16.94 36.05 -7.57
CA ASN A 215 17.61 36.20 -8.87
C ASN A 215 19.05 35.69 -9.04
N LYS A 216 19.68 35.07 -8.05
CA LYS A 216 20.96 34.34 -8.29
C LYS A 216 20.73 32.84 -8.41
N THR A 217 21.28 32.23 -9.44
CA THR A 217 21.38 30.78 -9.55
C THR A 217 22.71 30.28 -8.97
N LYS A 218 22.69 29.09 -8.40
CA LYS A 218 23.89 28.34 -8.00
C LYS A 218 24.03 27.13 -8.89
N GLU A 219 25.22 26.96 -9.45
CA GLU A 219 25.57 25.81 -10.28
C GLU A 219 26.20 24.71 -9.43
N PHE A 220 25.92 23.46 -9.79
CA PHE A 220 26.49 22.27 -9.17
C PHE A 220 26.67 21.16 -10.21
N TRP A 221 27.54 20.20 -9.89
CA TRP A 221 27.83 19.07 -10.77
C TRP A 221 26.90 17.90 -10.47
N SER A 222 26.48 17.19 -11.52
CA SER A 222 25.69 15.97 -11.43
C SER A 222 26.26 14.91 -12.38
N VAL A 223 26.30 13.65 -11.96
CA VAL A 223 26.60 12.51 -12.82
C VAL A 223 25.44 12.31 -13.80
N THR A 224 25.74 12.17 -15.09
CA THR A 224 24.75 11.93 -16.14
C THR A 224 24.32 10.46 -16.17
N ALA A 225 23.28 10.12 -16.93
CA ALA A 225 22.88 8.72 -17.16
C ALA A 225 24.05 7.84 -17.67
N ARG A 226 24.92 8.38 -18.54
CA ARG A 226 26.12 7.70 -19.02
C ARG A 226 27.19 7.58 -17.93
N GLY A 227 27.35 8.63 -17.12
CA GLY A 227 28.31 8.66 -16.03
C GLY A 227 28.00 7.73 -14.86
N CYS A 228 26.76 7.22 -14.77
CA CYS A 228 26.32 6.28 -13.72
C CYS A 228 27.16 4.99 -13.67
N GLN A 229 27.89 4.65 -14.74
CA GLN A 229 28.82 3.51 -14.76
C GLN A 229 30.09 3.77 -13.92
N PHE A 230 30.43 5.04 -13.70
CA PHE A 230 31.65 5.47 -13.01
C PHE A 230 31.38 6.01 -11.60
N GLY A 231 30.14 6.43 -11.33
CA GLY A 231 29.79 7.04 -10.05
C GLY A 231 28.30 7.22 -9.85
N LYS A 232 27.95 7.89 -8.76
CA LYS A 232 26.58 8.18 -8.34
C LYS A 232 26.46 9.60 -7.79
N ASN A 233 25.25 10.13 -7.84
CA ASN A 233 24.91 11.41 -7.22
C ASN A 233 24.50 11.20 -5.77
N MET A 234 25.29 11.73 -4.84
CA MET A 234 24.91 11.82 -3.44
C MET A 234 24.26 13.17 -3.15
N THR A 235 23.35 13.23 -2.18
CA THR A 235 22.80 14.51 -1.73
C THR A 235 23.90 15.34 -1.06
N SER A 236 24.05 16.60 -1.47
CA SER A 236 25.03 17.51 -0.88
C SER A 236 24.71 17.75 0.60
N PRO A 237 25.70 17.65 1.51
CA PRO A 237 25.49 17.90 2.94
C PRO A 237 25.10 19.37 3.21
N ASN A 238 25.43 20.29 2.31
CA ASN A 238 25.13 21.71 2.46
C ASN A 238 23.71 22.08 2.01
N ASN A 239 23.13 21.32 1.08
CA ASN A 239 21.78 21.60 0.61
C ASN A 239 21.15 20.35 -0.04
N PRO A 240 19.96 19.93 0.43
CA PRO A 240 19.29 18.73 -0.08
C PRO A 240 18.83 18.82 -1.54
N ARG A 241 18.79 20.02 -2.13
CA ARG A 241 18.47 20.26 -3.56
C ARG A 241 19.71 20.31 -4.46
N GLU A 242 20.85 19.84 -3.98
CA GLU A 242 22.11 19.75 -4.73
C GLU A 242 22.58 18.31 -4.73
N THR A 243 23.17 17.90 -5.85
CA THR A 243 23.90 16.65 -5.93
C THR A 243 25.40 16.88 -5.77
N GLN A 244 26.09 15.87 -5.27
CA GLN A 244 27.53 15.80 -5.15
C GLN A 244 27.99 14.50 -5.84
N PRO A 245 28.72 14.58 -6.97
CA PRO A 245 29.22 13.41 -7.66
C PRO A 245 30.26 12.63 -6.84
N HIS A 246 30.01 11.34 -6.63
CA HIS A 246 30.93 10.40 -6.02
C HIS A 246 31.23 9.26 -6.99
N PHE A 247 32.49 8.87 -7.11
CA PHE A 247 32.95 7.88 -8.09
C PHE A 247 33.33 6.56 -7.41
N PHE A 248 33.10 5.43 -8.08
CA PHE A 248 33.43 4.10 -7.55
C PHE A 248 34.94 3.91 -7.47
N GLU A 249 35.46 3.47 -6.33
CA GLU A 249 36.91 3.24 -6.16
C GLU A 249 37.44 2.24 -7.21
N SER A 250 36.66 1.20 -7.53
CA SER A 250 37.02 0.20 -8.55
C SER A 250 37.18 0.75 -9.97
N LYS A 251 36.68 1.97 -10.24
CA LYS A 251 36.73 2.61 -11.56
C LYS A 251 37.71 3.79 -11.61
N THR A 252 38.50 3.95 -10.56
CA THR A 252 39.44 5.06 -10.39
C THR A 252 40.48 5.11 -11.52
N ASP A 253 41.12 3.99 -11.87
CA ASP A 253 42.17 3.97 -12.90
C ASP A 253 41.65 4.30 -14.29
N GLU A 254 40.39 3.96 -14.57
CA GLU A 254 39.71 4.25 -15.82
C GLU A 254 39.36 5.76 -15.90
N LEU A 255 38.82 6.32 -14.81
CA LEU A 255 38.56 7.75 -14.68
C LEU A 255 39.84 8.59 -14.77
N ILE A 256 40.93 8.17 -14.11
CA ILE A 256 42.23 8.86 -14.18
C ILE A 256 42.74 8.89 -15.61
N ARG A 257 42.68 7.75 -16.31
CA ARG A 257 43.04 7.67 -17.73
C ARG A 257 42.20 8.62 -18.57
N MET A 258 40.88 8.61 -18.43
CA MET A 258 39.99 9.51 -19.17
C MET A 258 40.28 10.99 -18.90
N VAL A 259 40.54 11.35 -17.63
CA VAL A 259 40.87 12.72 -17.25
C VAL A 259 42.25 13.14 -17.76
N MET A 260 43.22 12.23 -17.84
CA MET A 260 44.61 12.56 -18.21
C MET A 260 44.94 12.43 -19.70
N LEU A 261 44.24 11.57 -20.45
CA LEU A 261 44.52 11.28 -21.87
C LEU A 261 44.09 12.40 -22.84
N ASN A 262 43.24 13.33 -22.43
CA ASN A 262 42.89 14.51 -23.24
C ASN A 262 43.94 15.64 -23.14
N LYS A 263 45.22 15.29 -23.31
CA LYS A 263 46.28 16.26 -23.64
C LYS A 263 46.22 16.54 -25.15
N ARG A 264 45.14 17.15 -25.64
CA ARG A 264 45.17 17.75 -26.98
C ARG A 264 45.98 19.03 -26.90
N VAL A 265 47.25 18.88 -27.26
CA VAL A 265 48.12 19.80 -28.01
C VAL A 265 47.48 21.18 -28.23
N SER A 266 47.90 22.14 -27.42
CA SER A 266 47.93 23.54 -27.85
C SER A 266 49.10 23.69 -28.81
N ALA A 267 48.81 23.87 -30.08
CA ALA A 267 49.66 24.53 -31.07
C ALA A 267 48.75 25.45 -31.88
#